data_AF-A0A975KM88-F1
#
_entry.id   AF-A0A975KM88-F1
#
_cell.length_a   1.000
_cell.length_b   1.000
_cell.length_c   1.000
_cell.angle_alpha   90.00
_cell.angle_beta   90.00
_cell.angle_gamma   90.00
#
_symmetry.space_group_name_H-M   'P 1'
#
loop_
_entity.id
_entity.type
_entity.pdbx_description
1 polymer ?
#
loop_
_entity_poly.entity_id
_entity_poly.type
_entity_poly.pdbx_seq_one_letter_code
_entity_poly.pdbx_strand_id
1 'polypeptide(L)'
;MIHKLVTAPINLVIKIGEKVKEEADKELFDLPTIQQKLIQLQMMYELEEIPDELYKEKEEELLLRYEMAKRMEMQQWEEMTKRK
;
A
#
# COMPACT_ATOMS: atom_id res chain seq x y z
N MET A 1 31.97 -5.69 11.24
CA MET A 1 32.41 -4.32 10.90
C MET A 1 32.03 -4.01 9.47
N ILE A 2 30.88 -3.36 9.27
CA ILE A 2 30.59 -2.48 8.13
C ILE A 2 29.52 -1.53 8.65
N HIS A 3 29.99 -0.45 9.24
CA HIS A 3 29.17 0.70 9.53
C HIS A 3 28.73 1.30 8.20
N LYS A 4 27.44 1.61 8.12
CA LYS A 4 26.85 2.73 7.39
C LYS A 4 27.15 2.75 5.89
N LEU A 5 26.13 2.46 5.08
CA LEU A 5 25.86 3.30 3.91
C LEU A 5 24.40 3.09 3.49
N VAL A 6 23.66 4.19 3.64
CA VAL A 6 22.35 4.45 3.04
C VAL A 6 21.19 3.68 3.68
N THR A 7 20.97 3.92 4.98
CA THR A 7 19.60 4.27 5.37
C THR A 7 19.23 5.52 4.57
N ALA A 8 18.70 5.33 3.35
CA ALA A 8 17.97 6.37 2.63
C ALA A 8 16.96 6.99 3.62
N PRO A 9 16.46 8.22 3.43
CA PRO A 9 15.49 8.74 4.37
C PRO A 9 14.22 7.86 4.30
N ILE A 10 14.12 6.86 5.18
CA ILE A 10 12.89 6.18 5.59
C ILE A 10 12.08 7.16 6.46
N ASN A 11 12.04 8.41 6.01
CA ASN A 11 11.31 9.55 6.52
C ASN A 11 10.52 10.20 5.37
N LEU A 12 10.38 9.54 4.22
CA LEU A 12 9.57 10.05 3.12
C LEU A 12 8.07 9.72 3.26
N VAL A 13 7.68 8.88 4.23
CA VAL A 13 6.28 8.42 4.36
C VAL A 13 5.54 9.04 5.56
N ILE A 14 6.23 9.64 6.53
CA ILE A 14 5.58 10.30 7.68
C ILE A 14 5.27 11.79 7.38
N LYS A 15 4.72 12.05 6.19
CA LYS A 15 4.19 13.39 5.85
C LYS A 15 2.79 13.36 5.27
N ILE A 16 2.03 12.33 5.63
CA ILE A 16 0.58 12.24 5.45
C ILE A 16 -0.07 12.23 6.85
N GLY A 17 0.36 13.14 7.71
CA GLY A 17 -0.06 13.20 9.11
C GLY A 17 -1.24 14.13 9.40
N GLU A 18 -1.75 14.89 8.43
CA GLU A 18 -2.61 16.05 8.75
C GLU A 18 -3.93 16.13 7.96
N LYS A 19 -4.54 14.99 7.60
CA LYS A 19 -5.94 14.98 7.13
C LYS A 19 -6.73 13.77 7.64
N VAL A 20 -6.74 13.67 8.95
CA VAL A 20 -7.42 12.62 9.71
C VAL A 20 -8.93 12.81 9.60
N LYS A 21 -9.59 11.90 8.86
CA LYS A 21 -10.71 11.04 9.31
C LYS A 21 -11.67 10.67 8.16
N GLU A 22 -11.77 11.47 7.11
CA GLU A 22 -12.51 11.13 5.86
C GLU A 22 -11.61 10.55 4.76
N GLU A 23 -10.32 10.92 4.73
CA GLU A 23 -9.35 10.39 3.76
C GLU A 23 -8.77 9.03 4.17
N ALA A 24 -8.94 8.58 5.41
CA ALA A 24 -8.41 7.28 5.87
C ALA A 24 -9.07 6.09 5.14
N ASP A 25 -10.39 6.13 4.94
CA ASP A 25 -11.09 5.09 4.15
C ASP A 25 -10.72 5.18 2.67
N LYS A 26 -10.45 6.39 2.16
CA LYS A 26 -9.94 6.57 0.80
C LYS A 26 -8.53 6.00 0.65
N GLU A 27 -7.59 6.31 1.54
CA GLU A 27 -6.21 5.79 1.44
C GLU A 27 -6.08 4.30 1.71
N LEU A 28 -6.95 3.73 2.56
CA LEU A 28 -6.97 2.30 2.84
C LEU A 28 -7.44 1.47 1.64
N PHE A 29 -8.26 2.05 0.76
CA PHE A 29 -8.78 1.42 -0.45
C PHE A 29 -8.40 2.15 -1.75
N ASP A 30 -7.45 3.08 -1.69
CA ASP A 30 -6.92 3.76 -2.87
C ASP A 30 -6.00 2.78 -3.60
N LEU A 31 -6.48 2.27 -4.74
CA LEU A 31 -5.76 1.30 -5.55
C LEU A 31 -4.34 1.75 -5.90
N PRO A 32 -4.10 3.00 -6.37
CA PRO A 32 -2.75 3.53 -6.57
C PRO A 32 -1.86 3.44 -5.33
N THR A 33 -2.37 3.82 -4.16
CA THR A 33 -1.61 3.78 -2.90
C THR A 33 -1.25 2.35 -2.51
N ILE A 34 -2.18 1.40 -2.63
CA ILE A 34 -1.90 -0.02 -2.33
C ILE A 34 -0.87 -0.59 -3.30
N GLN A 35 -0.98 -0.28 -4.60
CA GLN A 35 0.00 -0.68 -5.61
C GLN A 35 1.38 -0.09 -5.32
N GLN A 36 1.46 1.17 -4.93
CA GLN A 36 2.74 1.80 -4.55
C GLN A 36 3.37 1.11 -3.34
N LYS A 37 2.57 0.75 -2.33
CA LYS A 37 3.04 0.02 -1.14
C LYS A 37 3.55 -1.38 -1.50
N LEU A 38 2.89 -2.10 -2.41
CA LEU A 38 3.34 -3.39 -2.92
C LEU A 38 4.70 -3.27 -3.63
N ILE A 39 4.86 -2.28 -4.51
CA ILE A 39 6.13 -2.03 -5.22
C ILE A 39 7.26 -1.71 -4.22
N GLN A 40 6.98 -0.86 -3.23
CA GLN A 40 7.97 -0.54 -2.18
C GLN A 40 8.36 -1.76 -1.36
N LEU A 41 7.38 -2.58 -0.97
CA LEU A 41 7.61 -3.80 -0.21
C LEU A 41 8.49 -4.80 -0.99
N GLN A 42 8.20 -4.99 -2.29
CA GLN A 42 9.02 -5.83 -3.18
C GLN A 42 10.45 -5.31 -3.29
N MET A 43 10.64 -3.99 -3.46
CA MET A 43 11.96 -3.39 -3.53
C MET A 43 12.75 -3.59 -2.23
N MET A 44 12.12 -3.42 -1.06
CA MET A 44 12.75 -3.67 0.24
C MET A 44 13.19 -5.13 0.39
N TYR A 45 12.38 -6.07 -0.09
CA TYR A 45 12.74 -7.49 -0.08
C TYR A 45 13.88 -7.81 -1.05
N GLU A 46 13.84 -7.29 -2.29
CA GLU A 46 14.89 -7.47 -3.29
C GLU A 46 16.25 -6.89 -2.85
N LEU A 47 16.23 -5.83 -2.04
CA LEU A 47 17.42 -5.20 -1.45
C LEU A 47 17.87 -5.87 -0.13
N GLU A 48 17.24 -6.98 0.27
CA GLU A 48 17.50 -7.70 1.53
C GLU A 48 17.32 -6.81 2.79
N GLU A 49 16.51 -5.73 2.70
CA GLU A 49 16.23 -4.82 3.82
C GLU A 49 15.24 -5.43 4.83
N ILE A 50 14.42 -6.39 4.38
CA ILE A 50 13.45 -7.12 5.21
C ILE A 50 13.57 -8.64 4.99
N PRO A 51 13.27 -9.45 6.01
CA PRO A 51 13.25 -10.91 5.87
C PRO A 51 12.03 -11.39 5.07
N ASP A 52 12.17 -12.55 4.41
CA ASP A 52 11.12 -13.21 3.61
C ASP A 52 9.79 -13.39 4.38
N GLU A 53 9.86 -13.75 5.66
CA GLU A 53 8.69 -13.94 6.51
C GLU A 53 7.88 -12.63 6.67
N LEU A 54 8.58 -11.51 6.90
CA LEU A 54 7.95 -10.20 7.03
C LEU A 54 7.41 -9.70 5.69
N TYR A 55 8.13 -9.96 4.60
CA TYR A 55 7.68 -9.66 3.24
C TYR A 55 6.34 -10.36 2.97
N LYS A 56 6.26 -11.68 3.18
CA LYS A 56 5.06 -12.47 2.89
C LYS A 56 3.85 -12.02 3.70
N GLU A 57 4.03 -11.79 5.00
CA GLU A 57 2.95 -11.33 5.88
C GLU A 57 2.37 -9.98 5.39
N LYS A 58 3.25 -9.04 5.02
CA LYS A 58 2.85 -7.70 4.59
C LYS A 58 2.30 -7.69 3.16
N GLU A 59 2.82 -8.55 2.29
CA GLU A 59 2.32 -8.74 0.93
C GLU A 59 0.89 -9.26 0.95
N GLU A 60 0.61 -10.28 1.75
CA GLU A 60 -0.73 -10.85 1.90
C GLU A 60 -1.73 -9.80 2.41
N GLU A 61 -1.35 -9.03 3.43
CA GLU A 61 -2.16 -7.93 3.97
C GLU A 61 -2.52 -6.89 2.89
N LEU A 62 -1.55 -6.49 2.07
CA LEU A 62 -1.76 -5.50 1.01
C LEU A 62 -2.59 -6.06 -0.15
N LEU A 63 -2.40 -7.32 -0.53
CA LEU A 63 -3.17 -7.97 -1.58
C LEU A 63 -4.65 -8.14 -1.20
N LEU A 64 -4.94 -8.49 0.05
CA LEU A 64 -6.32 -8.56 0.56
C LEU A 64 -7.01 -7.19 0.46
N ARG A 65 -6.31 -6.11 0.83
CA ARG A 65 -6.83 -4.74 0.68
C ARG A 65 -7.06 -4.37 -0.77
N TYR A 66 -6.14 -4.74 -1.66
CA TYR A 66 -6.26 -4.50 -3.10
C TYR A 66 -7.50 -5.17 -3.69
N GLU A 67 -7.77 -6.43 -3.32
CA GLU A 67 -8.95 -7.16 -3.79
C GLU A 67 -10.24 -6.47 -3.33
N MET A 68 -10.30 -6.09 -2.05
CA MET A 68 -11.46 -5.38 -1.50
C MET A 68 -11.69 -4.04 -2.22
N ALA A 69 -10.65 -3.27 -2.45
CA ALA A 69 -10.71 -2.01 -3.19
C ALA A 69 -11.23 -2.21 -4.62
N LYS A 70 -10.70 -3.22 -5.34
CA LYS A 70 -11.14 -3.55 -6.70
C LYS A 70 -12.61 -3.96 -6.75
N ARG A 71 -13.06 -4.75 -5.77
CA ARG A 71 -14.45 -5.18 -5.68
C ARG A 71 -15.40 -4.00 -5.49
N MET A 72 -15.04 -3.05 -4.64
CA MET A 72 -15.83 -1.84 -4.42
C MET A 72 -15.89 -0.94 -5.66
N GLU A 73 -14.76 -0.74 -6.36
CA GLU A 73 -14.70 -0.01 -7.62
C GLU A 73 -15.66 -0.61 -8.66
N MET A 74 -15.63 -1.94 -8.81
CA MET A 74 -16.50 -2.66 -9.75
C MET A 74 -17.99 -2.53 -9.38
N GLN A 75 -18.33 -2.69 -8.11
CA GLN A 75 -19.72 -2.53 -7.63
C GLN A 75 -20.26 -1.13 -7.88
N GLN A 76 -19.46 -0.10 -7.59
CA GLN A 76 -19.83 1.29 -7.87
C GLN A 76 -20.06 1.52 -9.36
N TRP A 77 -19.21 0.96 -10.22
CA TRP A 77 -19.35 1.06 -11.67
C TRP A 77 -20.61 0.35 -12.19
N GLU A 78 -20.91 -0.84 -11.67
CA GLU A 78 -22.17 -1.56 -11.97
C GLU A 78 -23.41 -0.77 -11.55
N GLU A 79 -23.40 -0.12 -10.38
CA GLU A 79 -24.52 0.70 -9.93
C GLU A 79 -24.74 1.92 -10.82
N MET A 80 -23.65 2.59 -11.24
CA MET A 80 -23.75 3.74 -12.14
C MET A 80 -24.27 3.35 -13.53
N THR A 81 -23.90 2.17 -14.04
CA THR A 81 -24.36 1.68 -15.35
C THR A 81 -25.80 1.19 -15.32
N LYS A 82 -26.29 0.64 -14.19
CA LYS A 82 -27.70 0.22 -14.01
C LYS A 82 -28.69 1.37 -13.79
N ARG A 83 -28.21 2.57 -13.41
CA ARG A 83 -29.05 3.76 -13.18
C ARG A 83 -29.28 4.62 -14.43
N LYS A 84 -28.74 4.23 -15.59
CA LYS A 84 -29.00 4.83 -16.91
C LYS A 84 -30.01 4.01 -17.69
#